data_AF-A0AB73FSG8-F1
#
_entry.id   AF-A0AB73FSG8-F1
#
_cell.length_a   1.000
_cell.length_b   1.000
_cell.length_c   1.000
_cell.angle_alpha   90.00
_cell.angle_beta   90.00
_cell.angle_gamma   90.00
#
_symmetry.space_group_name_H-M   'P 1'
#
loop_
_entity.id
_entity.type
_entity.pdbx_description
1 polymer ?
#
loop_
_entity_poly.entity_id
_entity_poly.type
_entity_poly.pdbx_seq_one_letter_code
_entity_poly.pdbx_strand_id
1 'polypeptide(L)' 'MVVHLSPGEHALIESIIEHVYPDPTAGSTLPIEQGEGRAAAGLARKGIVTIEGEANGRSMTFTALGEAVYNQCRGDRAPW' A
#
# COMPACT_ATOMS: atom_id res chain seq x y z
N MET A 1 0.90 3.19 -17.08
CA MET A 1 0.91 4.48 -16.35
C MET A 1 1.92 4.34 -15.24
N VAL A 2 2.96 5.17 -15.18
CA VAL A 2 3.99 5.07 -14.13
C VAL A 2 3.50 5.88 -12.94
N VAL A 3 3.22 5.21 -11.81
CA VAL A 3 2.83 5.88 -10.58
C VAL A 3 4.12 6.18 -9.79
N HIS A 4 4.43 7.46 -9.59
CA HIS A 4 5.59 7.86 -8.82
C HIS A 4 5.29 7.81 -7.32
N LEU A 5 5.96 6.92 -6.60
CA LEU A 5 5.89 6.83 -5.14
C LEU A 5 6.97 7.71 -4.51
N SER A 6 6.62 8.38 -3.41
CA SER A 6 7.58 9.02 -2.52
C SER A 6 8.32 7.96 -1.69
N PRO A 7 9.48 8.28 -1.09
CA PRO A 7 10.22 7.31 -0.28
C PRO A 7 9.39 6.66 0.84
N GLY A 8 8.52 7.43 1.50
CA GLY A 8 7.66 6.89 2.57
C GLY A 8 6.54 5.98 2.07
N GLU A 9 6.00 6.24 0.88
CA GLU A 9 5.00 5.35 0.25
C GLU A 9 5.64 4.06 -0.26
N HIS A 10 6.85 4.15 -0.79
CA HIS A 10 7.62 2.98 -1.21
C HIS A 10 7.96 2.09 -0.01
N ALA A 11 8.48 2.68 1.07
CA ALA A 11 8.79 1.96 2.31
C ALA A 11 7.55 1.28 2.92
N LEU A 12 6.38 1.92 2.85
CA LEU A 12 5.13 1.30 3.30
C LEU A 12 4.77 0.07 2.45
N ILE A 13 4.84 0.16 1.12
CA ILE A 13 4.58 -1.00 0.24
C ILE A 13 5.62 -2.11 0.48
N GLU A 14 6.89 -1.77 0.65
CA GLU A 14 7.94 -2.73 0.98
C GLU A 14 7.70 -3.44 2.31
N SER A 15 7.26 -2.70 3.34
CA SER A 15 6.88 -3.27 4.64
C SER A 15 5.75 -4.29 4.49
N ILE A 16 4.72 -3.96 3.70
CA ILE A 16 3.60 -4.87 3.42
C ILE A 16 4.10 -6.14 2.71
N ILE A 17 4.98 -6.00 1.71
CA ILE A 17 5.60 -7.14 1.00
C ILE A 17 6.35 -8.06 1.97
N GLU A 18 7.04 -7.49 2.95
CA GLU A 18 7.85 -8.25 3.92
C GLU A 18 7.02 -8.93 4.99
N HIS A 19 5.94 -8.30 5.46
CA HIS A 19 5.29 -8.67 6.72
C HIS A 19 3.86 -9.18 6.59
N VAL A 20 3.20 -9.06 5.42
CA VAL A 20 1.80 -9.46 5.24
C VAL A 20 1.67 -10.58 4.19
N TYR A 21 1.30 -11.77 4.65
CA TYR A 21 0.87 -12.89 3.78
C TYR A 21 -0.67 -13.04 3.87
N PRO A 22 -1.42 -13.17 2.75
CA PRO A 22 -0.98 -13.25 1.36
C PRO A 22 -1.31 -11.99 0.56
N ASP A 23 -0.40 -11.62 -0.36
CA ASP A 23 -0.59 -10.76 -1.54
C ASP A 23 -1.86 -9.90 -1.54
N PRO A 24 -1.79 -8.64 -1.06
CA PRO A 24 -2.94 -7.74 -1.14
C PRO A 24 -3.40 -7.62 -2.60
N THR A 25 -4.58 -8.19 -2.85
CA THR A 25 -5.33 -8.04 -4.10
C THR A 25 -6.27 -6.87 -3.95
N ALA A 26 -6.90 -6.43 -5.05
CA ALA A 26 -7.96 -5.45 -4.96
C ALA A 26 -9.05 -5.90 -3.96
N GLY A 27 -9.37 -5.03 -3.00
CA GLY A 27 -10.29 -5.33 -1.91
C GLY A 27 -9.63 -5.88 -0.64
N SER A 28 -8.33 -6.17 -0.65
CA SER A 28 -7.61 -6.55 0.58
C SER A 28 -7.48 -5.35 1.51
N THR A 29 -7.91 -5.53 2.76
CA THR A 29 -7.87 -4.50 3.80
C THR A 29 -6.76 -4.78 4.80
N LEU A 30 -5.95 -3.76 5.11
CA LEU A 30 -4.89 -3.80 6.11
C LEU A 30 -5.10 -2.69 7.14
N PRO A 31 -4.79 -2.96 8.43
CA PRO A 31 -4.74 -1.88 9.42
C PRO A 31 -3.64 -0.88 9.02
N ILE A 32 -3.87 0.41 9.32
CA ILE A 32 -2.83 1.44 9.21
C ILE A 32 -2.16 1.55 10.58
N GLU A 33 -0.88 1.19 10.66
CA GLU A 33 -0.12 1.21 11.91
C GLU A 33 0.32 2.63 12.31
N GLN A 34 0.76 2.77 13.57
CA GLN A 34 1.30 4.04 14.05
C GLN A 34 2.55 4.43 13.25
N GLY A 35 2.51 5.61 12.61
CA GLY A 35 3.60 6.11 11.77
C GLY A 35 3.34 5.96 10.27
N GLU A 36 2.45 5.07 9.86
CA GLU A 36 2.13 4.83 8.43
C GLU A 36 1.14 5.85 7.86
N GLY A 37 0.42 6.57 8.72
CA GLY A 37 -0.71 7.41 8.31
C GLY A 37 -0.38 8.45 7.24
N ARG A 38 0.84 9.02 7.22
CA ARG A 38 1.26 9.96 6.17
C ARG A 38 1.45 9.25 4.83
N ALA A 39 2.09 8.08 4.82
CA ALA A 39 2.33 7.30 3.63
C ALA A 39 1.02 6.73 3.08
N ALA A 40 0.18 6.14 3.95
CA ALA A 40 -1.14 5.65 3.59
C ALA A 40 -2.01 6.75 2.98
N ALA A 41 -2.03 7.96 3.56
CA ALA A 41 -2.76 9.10 2.99
C ALA A 41 -2.21 9.52 1.61
N GLY A 42 -0.91 9.39 1.38
CA GLY A 42 -0.29 9.60 0.07
C GLY A 42 -0.76 8.57 -0.96
N LEU A 43 -0.73 7.29 -0.60
CA LEU A 43 -1.26 6.20 -1.42
C LEU A 43 -2.75 6.40 -1.76
N ALA A 44 -3.53 6.86 -0.79
CA ALA A 44 -4.96 7.13 -0.98
C ALA A 44 -5.22 8.27 -1.96
N ARG A 45 -4.46 9.36 -1.88
CA ARG A 45 -4.54 10.48 -2.84
C ARG A 45 -4.18 10.07 -4.26
N LYS A 46 -3.38 9.01 -4.42
CA LYS A 46 -3.01 8.42 -5.71
C LYS A 46 -3.98 7.34 -6.19
N GLY A 47 -5.02 7.03 -5.42
CA GLY A 47 -5.99 6.00 -5.74
C GLY A 47 -5.45 4.57 -5.62
N ILE A 48 -4.30 4.37 -4.96
CA ILE A 48 -3.70 3.05 -4.74
C ILE A 48 -4.48 2.29 -3.67
N VAL A 49 -4.93 3.00 -2.63
CA VAL A 49 -5.78 2.46 -1.57
C VAL A 49 -6.96 3.40 -1.31
N THR A 50 -8.02 2.89 -0.69
CA THR A 50 -9.01 3.71 0.02
C THR A 50 -8.71 3.63 1.51
N ILE A 51 -9.03 4.69 2.29
CA ILE A 51 -8.87 4.68 3.74
C ILE A 51 -10.25 4.82 4.38
N GLU A 52 -10.54 3.93 5.33
CA GLU A 52 -11.77 3.92 6.11
C GLU A 52 -11.46 3.85 7.61
N GLY A 53 -12.40 4.30 8.44
CA GLY A 53 -12.31 4.23 9.91
C GLY A 53 -11.87 5.52 10.61
N GLU A 54 -11.94 5.49 11.95
CA GLU A 54 -11.57 6.62 12.82
C GLU A 54 -10.10 6.60 13.24
N ALA A 55 -9.62 7.67 13.86
CA ALA A 55 -8.19 7.91 14.16
C ALA A 55 -7.45 6.72 14.82
N ASN A 56 -8.12 5.93 15.65
CA ASN A 56 -7.52 4.78 16.37
C ASN A 56 -7.80 3.41 15.74
N GLY A 57 -8.44 3.37 14.57
CA GLY A 57 -8.82 2.13 13.89
C GLY A 57 -8.91 2.30 12.38
N ARG A 58 -8.03 3.13 11.80
CA ARG A 58 -8.01 3.32 10.35
C ARG A 58 -7.47 2.07 9.68
N SER A 59 -8.07 1.75 8.55
CA SER A 59 -7.62 0.70 7.67
C SER A 59 -7.50 1.24 6.25
N MET A 60 -6.62 0.62 5.46
CA MET A 60 -6.50 0.88 4.04
C MET A 60 -6.92 -0.34 3.26
N THR A 61 -7.69 -0.14 2.19
CA THR A 61 -8.13 -1.20 1.29
C THR A 61 -7.52 -0.99 -0.08
N PHE A 62 -6.85 -2.01 -0.62
CA PHE A 62 -6.22 -1.93 -1.92
C PHE A 62 -7.24 -1.78 -3.05
N THR A 63 -6.95 -0.89 -4.00
CA THR A 63 -7.71 -0.80 -5.26
C THR A 63 -7.09 -1.70 -6.32
N ALA A 64 -7.74 -1.82 -7.48
CA ALA A 64 -7.14 -2.48 -8.64
C ALA A 64 -5.81 -1.80 -9.08
N LEU A 65 -5.70 -0.47 -8.94
CA LEU A 65 -4.45 0.24 -9.17
C LEU A 65 -3.42 -0.14 -8.09
N GLY A 66 -3.85 -0.23 -6.83
CA GLY A 66 -2.98 -0.64 -5.74
C GLY A 66 -2.37 -2.02 -5.93
N GLU A 67 -3.17 -3.00 -6.34
CA GLU A 67 -2.69 -4.34 -6.66
C GLU A 67 -1.66 -4.32 -7.80
N ALA A 68 -1.89 -3.54 -8.86
CA ALA A 68 -0.95 -3.41 -9.96
C ALA A 68 0.38 -2.76 -9.51
N VAL A 69 0.32 -1.72 -8.68
CA VAL A 69 1.51 -1.05 -8.11
C VAL A 69 2.26 -1.98 -7.16
N TYR A 70 1.54 -2.70 -6.29
CA TYR A 70 2.13 -3.70 -5.39
C TYR A 70 2.88 -4.79 -6.15
N ASN A 71 2.24 -5.35 -7.19
CA ASN A 71 2.85 -6.37 -8.04
C ASN A 71 4.07 -5.84 -8.80
N GLN A 72 4.05 -4.58 -9.25
CA GLN A 72 5.22 -3.94 -9.86
C GLN A 72 6.37 -3.83 -8.85
N CYS A 73 6.14 -3.27 -7.66
CA CYS A 73 7.16 -3.16 -6.61
C CYS A 73 7.72 -4.53 -6.19
N ARG A 74 6.86 -5.56 -6.11
CA ARG A 74 7.27 -6.94 -5.84
C ARG A 74 8.10 -7.53 -6.98
N GLY A 75 7.73 -7.26 -8.23
CA GLY A 75 8.45 -7.69 -9.42
C GLY A 75 9.83 -7.05 -9.58
N ASP A 76 9.93 -5.74 -9.29
CA ASP A 76 11.21 -5.00 -9.26
C ASP A 76 12.17 -5.55 -8.19
N ARG A 77 11.62 -6.27 -7.19
CA ARG A 77 12.37 -6.93 -6.11
C ARG A 77 12.85 -8.34 -6.47
N ALA A 78 12.31 -8.96 -7.52
CA ALA A 78 12.74 -10.28 -7.94
C ALA A 78 14.20 -10.21 -8.42
N PRO A 79 15.12 -11.02 -7.85
CA PRO A 79 16.44 -11.14 -8.43
C PRO A 79 16.25 -11.77 -9.81
N TRP A 80 16.87 -11.18 -10.82
CA TRP A 80 17.10 -11.83 -12.10
C TRP A 80 17.77 -13.20 -11.92
#